data_AF-A0AAE8EPX4-F1
#
_entry.id   AF-A0AAE8EPX4-F1
#
_cell.length_a   1.000
_cell.length_b   1.000
_cell.length_c   1.000
_cell.angle_alpha   90.00
_cell.angle_beta   90.00
_cell.angle_gamma   90.00
#
_symmetry.space_group_name_H-M   'P 1'
#
loop_
_entity.id
_entity.type
_entity.pdbx_description
1 polymer ?
#
loop_
_entity_poly.entity_id
_entity_poly.type
_entity_poly.pdbx_seq_one_letter_code
_entity_poly.pdbx_strand_id
1 'polypeptide(L)'
;MVMRTVSSSKLSLWQVVIIGIAYMTPMTVFDTFGIVSGITEGRVPLAYLIALIAILLTALSYGRMVRAFPEAGSAYTYTRKTCGNSAGFMVGWSSLLDYMLLPMINSLLAGIYLRSLFPACPPWIWIVGFTALVTFINCRNIKLLANLNFLFVGAPVVLMGVFIFLVIQGVSHQSGSDAVWTLKPLMNGDSSVIPLISGAAVLCFSFLGFDAVTTLSNDSHEPRKTIPRAVFLTALLGGVIFFTAAWFIQLYFPTNAQFKNPSEAMPEIVLYVGGAFFQSIFLVAILINTLASALASHASAARLLHIMGRDGIFPGSFFSYLHPRFGSPVYCVLFVGGLSMSAVFFGLDTAVSLISFGALVAFTAVNFSVIALYAIREKKLTTGKDKLFNLVLPLMGMGTIGFMWINLDKDSMILGLIWAILGIGWLTWSRLTKREVVFSS
;
A
#
# COMPACT_ATOMS: atom_id res chain seq x y z
N MET A 1 19.38 -7.96 33.96
CA MET A 1 17.98 -8.34 34.26
C MET A 1 17.38 -8.89 32.98
N VAL A 2 17.30 -10.21 32.88
CA VAL A 2 16.89 -10.94 31.68
C VAL A 2 15.42 -10.62 31.39
N MET A 3 15.14 -9.94 30.27
CA MET A 3 13.79 -9.85 29.73
C MET A 3 13.31 -11.27 29.47
N ARG A 4 12.43 -11.77 30.35
CA ARG A 4 11.62 -12.96 30.09
C ARG A 4 10.83 -12.66 28.82
N THR A 5 11.22 -13.30 27.73
CA THR A 5 10.47 -13.42 26.50
C THR A 5 9.07 -13.88 26.86
N VAL A 6 8.09 -12.99 26.71
CA VAL A 6 6.69 -13.39 26.57
C VAL A 6 6.69 -14.42 25.44
N SER A 7 6.30 -15.65 25.72
CA SER A 7 6.04 -16.67 24.71
C SER A 7 4.92 -16.14 23.81
N SER A 8 5.26 -15.41 22.75
CA SER A 8 4.28 -15.11 21.71
C SER A 8 3.99 -16.43 21.01
N SER A 9 2.79 -16.97 21.23
CA SER A 9 2.28 -18.06 20.40
C SER A 9 2.54 -17.72 18.94
N LYS A 10 3.27 -18.58 18.22
CA LYS A 10 3.56 -18.35 16.80
C LYS A 10 2.25 -18.17 16.04
N LEU A 11 2.22 -17.18 15.14
CA LEU A 11 1.01 -16.84 14.39
C LEU A 11 0.61 -18.00 13.47
N SER A 12 -0.69 -18.29 13.46
CA SER A 12 -1.29 -19.25 12.54
C SER A 12 -1.49 -18.63 11.15
N LEU A 13 -1.66 -19.46 10.12
CA LEU A 13 -1.89 -19.01 8.74
C LEU A 13 -2.99 -17.95 8.64
N TRP A 14 -4.15 -18.20 9.28
CA TRP A 14 -5.29 -17.28 9.21
C TRP A 14 -5.05 -15.99 9.97
N GLN A 15 -4.33 -16.02 11.10
CA GLN A 15 -3.95 -14.80 11.79
C GLN A 15 -3.06 -13.93 10.91
N VAL A 16 -2.08 -14.53 10.24
CA VAL A 16 -1.20 -13.84 9.30
C VAL A 16 -1.97 -13.27 8.11
N VAL A 17 -2.93 -14.02 7.55
CA VAL A 17 -3.79 -13.54 6.45
C VAL A 17 -4.68 -12.37 6.89
N ILE A 18 -5.29 -12.44 8.08
CA ILE A 18 -6.13 -11.34 8.61
C ILE A 18 -5.28 -10.08 8.82
N ILE A 19 -4.07 -10.22 9.35
CA ILE A 19 -3.12 -9.11 9.51
C ILE A 19 -2.73 -8.54 8.13
N GLY A 20 -2.51 -9.39 7.13
CA GLY A 20 -2.25 -8.97 5.75
C GLY A 20 -3.39 -8.16 5.14
N ILE A 21 -4.63 -8.64 5.28
CA ILE A 21 -5.83 -7.91 4.83
C ILE A 21 -5.96 -6.58 5.58
N ALA A 22 -5.63 -6.55 6.87
CA ALA A 22 -5.61 -5.31 7.65
C ALA A 22 -4.62 -4.29 7.07
N TYR A 23 -3.41 -4.73 6.69
CA TYR A 23 -2.41 -3.86 6.07
C TYR A 23 -2.84 -3.32 4.71
N MET A 24 -3.57 -4.10 3.92
CA MET A 24 -4.12 -3.65 2.64
C MET A 24 -5.25 -2.62 2.80
N THR A 25 -5.87 -2.54 3.99
CA THR A 25 -6.96 -1.61 4.30
C THR A 25 -8.10 -1.67 3.27
N PRO A 26 -9.07 -2.60 3.41
CA PRO A 26 -10.14 -2.84 2.43
C PRO A 26 -10.89 -1.61 1.92
N MET A 27 -10.94 -0.54 2.71
CA MET A 27 -11.63 0.71 2.38
C MET A 27 -10.93 1.57 1.33
N THR A 28 -9.65 1.31 1.04
CA THR A 28 -8.89 2.05 0.02
C THR A 28 -9.50 1.96 -1.37
N VAL A 29 -10.37 0.96 -1.61
CA VAL A 29 -11.19 0.88 -2.82
C VAL A 29 -12.04 2.12 -3.02
N PHE A 30 -12.63 2.67 -1.94
CA PHE A 30 -13.47 3.85 -2.06
C PHE A 30 -12.65 5.11 -2.32
N ASP A 31 -11.45 5.22 -1.75
CA ASP A 31 -10.55 6.36 -1.94
C ASP A 31 -10.04 6.45 -3.38
N THR A 32 -9.75 5.30 -4.00
CA THR A 32 -9.20 5.21 -5.36
C THR A 32 -10.27 5.07 -6.45
N PHE A 33 -11.51 4.75 -6.08
CA PHE A 33 -12.59 4.46 -7.02
C PHE A 33 -12.78 5.57 -8.05
N GLY A 34 -12.94 6.82 -7.60
CA GLY A 34 -13.26 7.92 -8.51
C GLY A 34 -12.11 8.25 -9.47
N ILE A 35 -10.86 8.18 -9.02
CA ILE A 35 -9.66 8.34 -9.85
C ILE A 35 -9.67 7.27 -10.97
N VAL A 36 -9.81 6.00 -10.58
CA VAL A 36 -9.71 4.88 -11.52
C VAL A 36 -10.93 4.78 -12.41
N SER A 37 -12.12 5.14 -11.93
CA SER A 37 -13.34 5.21 -12.74
C SER A 37 -13.20 6.25 -13.85
N GLY A 38 -12.52 7.37 -13.59
CA GLY A 38 -12.21 8.38 -14.61
C GLY A 38 -11.25 7.86 -15.67
N ILE A 39 -10.19 7.16 -15.25
CA ILE A 39 -9.19 6.57 -16.16
C ILE A 39 -9.81 5.44 -17.00
N THR A 40 -10.62 4.59 -16.38
CA THR A 40 -11.13 3.35 -17.00
C THR A 40 -12.50 3.51 -17.66
N GLU A 41 -13.05 4.72 -17.68
CA GLU A 41 -14.38 5.03 -18.21
C GLU A 41 -15.50 4.22 -17.53
N GLY A 42 -15.39 4.01 -16.22
CA GLY A 42 -16.37 3.25 -15.44
C GLY A 42 -16.20 1.73 -15.51
N ARG A 43 -14.96 1.24 -15.68
CA ARG A 43 -14.61 -0.20 -15.70
C ARG A 43 -13.65 -0.58 -14.57
N VAL A 44 -13.83 0.05 -13.41
CA VAL A 44 -12.99 -0.18 -12.22
C VAL A 44 -12.89 -1.66 -11.80
N PRO A 45 -13.97 -2.47 -11.83
CA PRO A 45 -13.88 -3.88 -11.45
C PRO A 45 -12.92 -4.67 -12.36
N LEU A 46 -12.92 -4.37 -13.66
CA LEU A 46 -12.05 -5.04 -14.63
C LEU A 46 -10.58 -4.65 -14.42
N ALA A 47 -10.32 -3.38 -14.09
CA ALA A 47 -8.97 -2.93 -13.71
C ALA A 47 -8.47 -3.61 -12.43
N TYR A 48 -9.33 -3.80 -11.41
CA TYR A 48 -8.98 -4.59 -10.23
C TYR A 48 -8.67 -6.05 -10.56
N LEU A 49 -9.39 -6.66 -11.50
CA LEU A 49 -9.12 -8.03 -11.93
C LEU A 49 -7.76 -8.15 -12.63
N ILE A 50 -7.41 -7.19 -13.49
CA ILE A 50 -6.10 -7.14 -14.15
C ILE A 50 -4.98 -6.93 -13.11
N ALA A 51 -5.16 -5.99 -12.18
CA ALA A 51 -4.23 -5.76 -11.08
C ALA A 51 -4.04 -7.02 -10.22
N LEU A 52 -5.15 -7.68 -9.85
CA LEU A 52 -5.13 -8.92 -9.08
C LEU A 52 -4.32 -10.02 -9.79
N ILE A 53 -4.51 -10.22 -11.09
CA ILE A 53 -3.75 -11.23 -11.84
C ILE A 53 -2.24 -10.91 -11.78
N ALA A 54 -1.84 -9.67 -12.05
CA ALA A 54 -0.43 -9.26 -11.99
C ALA A 54 0.18 -9.46 -10.58
N ILE A 55 -0.60 -9.15 -9.55
CA ILE A 55 -0.17 -9.26 -8.15
C ILE A 55 -0.15 -10.71 -7.68
N LEU A 56 -1.06 -11.59 -8.13
CA LEU A 56 -1.00 -13.02 -7.84
C LEU A 56 0.23 -13.68 -8.45
N LEU A 57 0.62 -13.30 -9.67
CA LEU A 57 1.87 -13.75 -10.28
C LEU A 57 3.07 -13.33 -9.43
N THR A 58 3.07 -12.09 -8.93
CA THR A 58 4.10 -11.57 -8.04
C THR A 58 4.08 -12.24 -6.67
N ALA A 59 2.91 -12.55 -6.12
CA ALA A 59 2.74 -13.26 -4.85
C ALA A 59 3.34 -14.68 -4.91
N LEU A 60 3.24 -15.36 -6.05
CA LEU A 60 3.93 -16.64 -6.27
C LEU A 60 5.46 -16.48 -6.24
N SER A 61 5.99 -15.40 -6.81
CA SER A 61 7.41 -15.05 -6.75
C SER A 61 7.88 -14.75 -5.32
N TYR A 62 7.10 -13.98 -4.55
CA TYR A 62 7.34 -13.78 -3.11
C TYR A 62 7.36 -15.11 -2.36
N GLY A 63 6.38 -15.98 -2.61
CA GLY A 63 6.31 -17.29 -1.98
C GLY A 63 7.52 -18.18 -2.27
N ARG A 64 8.14 -18.06 -3.45
CA ARG A 64 9.40 -18.74 -3.80
C ARG A 64 10.58 -18.15 -3.04
N MET A 65 10.70 -16.82 -2.99
CA MET A 65 11.78 -16.15 -2.27
C MET A 65 11.76 -16.43 -0.77
N VAL A 66 10.58 -16.44 -0.14
CA VAL A 66 10.43 -16.79 1.28
C VAL A 66 10.88 -18.22 1.58
N ARG A 67 10.64 -19.17 0.66
CA ARG A 67 11.11 -20.56 0.84
C ARG A 67 12.63 -20.65 0.83
N ALA A 68 13.30 -19.85 -0.02
CA ALA A 68 14.76 -19.77 -0.07
C ALA A 68 15.32 -19.03 1.15
N PHE A 69 14.73 -17.89 1.50
CA PHE A 69 15.17 -16.99 2.55
C PHE A 69 14.02 -16.71 3.54
N PRO A 70 13.77 -17.61 4.51
CA PRO A 70 12.67 -17.52 5.47
C PRO A 70 13.01 -16.58 6.64
N GLU A 71 13.59 -15.42 6.32
CA GLU A 71 13.92 -14.39 7.29
C GLU A 71 12.94 -13.23 7.12
N ALA A 72 12.70 -12.48 8.19
CA ALA A 72 11.94 -11.23 8.10
C ALA A 72 12.65 -10.26 7.14
N GLY A 73 12.12 -10.13 5.93
CA GLY A 73 12.69 -9.29 4.89
C GLY A 73 11.74 -9.15 3.72
N SER A 74 11.61 -7.94 3.18
CA SER A 74 10.77 -7.64 2.01
C SER A 74 11.57 -7.74 0.70
N ALA A 75 11.04 -7.18 -0.40
CA ALA A 75 11.71 -7.08 -1.70
C ALA A 75 13.18 -6.67 -1.61
N TYR A 76 13.51 -5.73 -0.72
CA TYR A 76 14.89 -5.29 -0.43
C TYR A 76 15.82 -6.47 -0.12
N THR A 77 15.46 -7.30 0.84
CA THR A 77 16.30 -8.41 1.33
C THR A 77 16.51 -9.45 0.24
N TYR A 78 15.44 -9.75 -0.51
CA TYR A 78 15.48 -10.69 -1.63
C TYR A 78 16.42 -10.20 -2.72
N THR A 79 16.25 -8.97 -3.19
CA THR A 79 17.10 -8.39 -4.25
C THR A 79 18.54 -8.21 -3.78
N ARG A 80 18.77 -7.87 -2.51
CA ARG A 80 20.14 -7.80 -1.97
C ARG A 80 20.83 -9.16 -2.03
N LYS A 81 20.17 -10.24 -1.59
CA LYS A 81 20.75 -11.58 -1.57
C LYS A 81 20.98 -12.14 -2.97
N THR A 82 20.14 -11.82 -3.95
CA THR A 82 20.18 -12.38 -5.31
C THR A 82 20.93 -11.54 -6.33
N CYS A 83 20.83 -10.21 -6.24
CA CYS A 83 21.36 -9.25 -7.23
C CYS A 83 22.47 -8.35 -6.68
N GLY A 84 22.78 -8.45 -5.38
CA GLY A 84 23.87 -7.72 -4.72
C GLY A 84 23.43 -6.42 -4.04
N ASN A 85 24.37 -5.81 -3.30
CA ASN A 85 24.08 -4.68 -2.41
C ASN A 85 23.55 -3.44 -3.13
N SER A 86 24.04 -3.12 -4.34
CA SER A 86 23.56 -1.93 -5.09
C SER A 86 22.09 -2.04 -5.49
N ALA A 87 21.71 -3.20 -6.05
CA ALA A 87 20.35 -3.45 -6.49
C ALA A 87 19.40 -3.52 -5.29
N GLY A 88 19.81 -4.19 -4.21
CA GLY A 88 19.09 -4.17 -2.94
C GLY A 88 18.85 -2.76 -2.43
N PHE A 89 19.91 -1.92 -2.36
CA PHE A 89 19.77 -0.53 -1.95
C PHE A 89 18.76 0.24 -2.81
N MET A 90 18.75 0.05 -4.13
CA MET A 90 17.82 0.77 -5.00
C MET A 90 16.37 0.36 -4.80
N VAL A 91 16.10 -0.93 -4.60
CA VAL A 91 14.76 -1.40 -4.23
C VAL A 91 14.34 -0.82 -2.88
N GLY A 92 15.23 -0.85 -1.89
CA GLY A 92 14.97 -0.23 -0.59
C GLY A 92 14.73 1.27 -0.69
N TRP A 93 15.50 1.98 -1.51
CA TRP A 93 15.35 3.41 -1.76
C TRP A 93 14.01 3.76 -2.41
N SER A 94 13.57 2.96 -3.37
CA SER A 94 12.23 3.13 -3.95
C SER A 94 11.13 2.78 -2.97
N SER A 95 11.31 1.78 -2.09
CA SER A 95 10.33 1.49 -1.03
C SER A 95 10.32 2.51 0.10
N LEU A 96 11.39 3.30 0.31
CA LEU A 96 11.40 4.42 1.27
C LEU A 96 10.34 5.47 0.92
N LEU A 97 10.09 5.66 -0.37
CA LEU A 97 9.05 6.56 -0.88
C LEU A 97 7.70 6.19 -0.24
N ASP A 98 7.35 4.91 -0.20
CA ASP A 98 6.10 4.44 0.42
C ASP A 98 6.03 4.82 1.90
N TYR A 99 7.10 4.55 2.66
CA TYR A 99 7.15 4.91 4.09
C TYR A 99 7.02 6.41 4.33
N MET A 100 7.60 7.24 3.46
CA MET A 100 7.58 8.69 3.59
C MET A 100 6.27 9.32 3.12
N LEU A 101 5.61 8.73 2.11
CA LEU A 101 4.37 9.25 1.54
C LEU A 101 3.10 8.72 2.22
N LEU A 102 3.11 7.53 2.84
CA LEU A 102 1.94 7.02 3.55
C LEU A 102 1.44 7.97 4.66
N PRO A 103 2.29 8.58 5.51
CA PRO A 103 1.87 9.61 6.46
C PRO A 103 1.24 10.84 5.79
N MET A 104 1.76 11.23 4.63
CA MET A 104 1.23 12.33 3.82
C MET A 104 -0.15 12.00 3.25
N ILE A 105 -0.33 10.80 2.67
CA ILE A 105 -1.63 10.32 2.17
C ILE A 105 -2.65 10.24 3.31
N ASN A 106 -2.28 9.69 4.47
CA ASN A 106 -3.19 9.66 5.61
C ASN A 106 -3.61 11.07 6.04
N SER A 107 -2.73 12.07 5.94
CA SER A 107 -3.05 13.47 6.21
C SER A 107 -3.98 14.07 5.15
N LEU A 108 -3.78 13.73 3.86
CA LEU A 108 -4.68 14.10 2.76
C LEU A 108 -6.08 13.53 2.97
N LEU A 109 -6.17 12.21 3.20
CA LEU A 109 -7.44 11.51 3.43
C LEU A 109 -8.19 12.08 4.63
N ALA A 110 -7.50 12.31 5.75
CA ALA A 110 -8.09 12.97 6.92
C ALA A 110 -8.63 14.38 6.58
N GLY A 111 -7.90 15.15 5.78
CA GLY A 111 -8.34 16.46 5.27
C GLY A 111 -9.62 16.36 4.44
N ILE A 112 -9.70 15.40 3.53
CA ILE A 112 -10.88 15.13 2.68
C ILE A 112 -12.09 14.77 3.55
N TYR A 113 -11.92 13.86 4.51
CA TYR A 113 -13.00 13.38 5.37
C TYR A 113 -13.52 14.48 6.31
N LEU A 114 -12.61 15.22 6.95
CA LEU A 114 -12.95 16.32 7.85
C LEU A 114 -13.59 17.49 7.12
N ARG A 115 -13.16 17.80 5.89
CA ARG A 115 -13.82 18.80 5.04
C ARG A 115 -15.25 18.36 4.70
N SER A 116 -15.48 17.07 4.45
CA SER A 116 -16.82 16.57 4.17
C SER A 116 -17.74 16.63 5.40
N LEU A 117 -17.21 16.44 6.61
CA LEU A 117 -17.97 16.57 7.86
C LEU A 117 -18.18 18.02 8.27
N PHE A 118 -17.16 18.87 8.05
CA PHE A 118 -17.10 20.27 8.48
C PHE A 118 -16.69 21.19 7.32
N PRO A 119 -17.59 21.45 6.36
CA PRO A 119 -17.29 22.19 5.13
C PRO A 119 -16.97 23.69 5.34
N ALA A 120 -17.26 24.23 6.53
CA ALA A 120 -16.99 25.63 6.87
C ALA A 120 -15.49 25.97 7.02
N CYS A 121 -14.64 24.95 7.23
CA CYS A 121 -13.21 25.15 7.47
C CYS A 121 -12.39 24.87 6.18
N PRO A 122 -11.41 25.74 5.84
CA PRO A 122 -10.49 25.50 4.73
C PRO A 122 -9.75 24.15 4.83
N PRO A 123 -9.52 23.44 3.71
CA PRO A 123 -8.90 22.10 3.71
C PRO A 123 -7.51 22.05 4.36
N TRP A 124 -6.71 23.10 4.17
CA TRP A 124 -5.34 23.15 4.72
C TRP A 124 -5.32 23.13 6.25
N ILE A 125 -6.35 23.65 6.93
CA ILE A 125 -6.43 23.65 8.40
C ILE A 125 -6.57 22.21 8.89
N TRP A 126 -7.38 21.39 8.22
CA TRP A 126 -7.57 20.00 8.59
C TRP A 126 -6.32 19.17 8.36
N ILE A 127 -5.64 19.34 7.22
CA ILE A 127 -4.38 18.65 6.92
C ILE A 127 -3.32 19.02 7.95
N VAL A 128 -3.05 20.32 8.14
CA VAL A 128 -2.03 20.80 9.09
C VAL A 128 -2.37 20.42 10.52
N GLY A 129 -3.63 20.57 10.94
CA GLY A 129 -4.07 20.22 12.28
C GLY A 129 -3.95 18.73 12.57
N PHE A 130 -4.35 17.88 11.62
CA PHE A 130 -4.23 16.43 11.74
C PHE A 130 -2.77 15.99 11.76
N THR A 131 -1.94 16.49 10.84
CA THR A 131 -0.50 16.19 10.83
C THR A 131 0.19 16.66 12.10
N ALA A 132 -0.15 17.84 12.62
CA ALA A 132 0.39 18.36 13.88
C ALA A 132 0.00 17.47 15.07
N LEU A 133 -1.26 17.00 15.12
CA LEU A 133 -1.73 16.05 16.13
C LEU A 133 -0.94 14.74 16.08
N VAL A 134 -0.82 14.12 14.89
CA VAL A 134 -0.08 12.87 14.68
C VAL A 134 1.39 13.03 15.08
N THR A 135 2.02 14.12 14.65
CA THR A 135 3.41 14.45 14.98
C THR A 135 3.60 14.61 16.48
N PHE A 136 2.70 15.33 17.16
CA PHE A 136 2.75 15.55 18.60
C PHE A 136 2.64 14.24 19.39
N ILE A 137 1.70 13.37 19.02
CA ILE A 137 1.50 12.06 19.66
C ILE A 137 2.75 11.18 19.47
N ASN A 138 3.32 11.14 18.26
CA ASN A 138 4.52 10.37 17.95
C ASN A 138 5.77 10.90 18.68
N CYS A 139 5.92 12.22 18.82
CA CYS A 139 6.99 12.82 19.61
C CYS A 139 6.96 12.35 21.06
N ARG A 140 5.77 12.26 21.67
CA ARG A 140 5.60 11.79 23.06
C ARG A 140 5.61 10.27 23.21
N ASN A 141 5.77 9.51 22.13
CA ASN A 141 5.79 8.05 22.11
C ASN A 141 4.59 7.43 22.87
N ILE A 142 3.41 8.06 22.73
CA ILE A 142 2.21 7.61 23.42
C ILE A 142 1.77 6.29 22.78
N LYS A 143 1.78 5.20 23.56
CA LYS A 143 1.28 3.89 23.13
C LYS A 143 -0.26 3.87 23.11
N LEU A 144 -0.88 4.72 22.30
CA LEU A 144 -2.34 4.87 22.25
C LEU A 144 -3.01 3.70 21.51
N LEU A 145 -2.28 2.93 20.69
CA LEU A 145 -2.88 2.08 19.65
C LEU A 145 -2.53 0.59 19.69
N ALA A 146 -1.82 0.10 20.71
CA ALA A 146 -1.31 -1.27 20.68
C ALA A 146 -2.39 -2.38 20.77
N ASN A 147 -3.63 -2.06 21.19
CA ASN A 147 -4.63 -3.08 21.55
C ASN A 147 -5.98 -3.00 20.80
N LEU A 148 -6.12 -2.21 19.73
CA LEU A 148 -7.40 -2.02 19.02
C LEU A 148 -7.45 -2.66 17.61
N ASN A 149 -6.48 -3.48 17.25
CA ASN A 149 -6.38 -4.07 15.90
C ASN A 149 -7.65 -4.77 15.40
N PHE A 150 -8.44 -5.38 16.30
CA PHE A 150 -9.72 -6.00 15.89
C PHE A 150 -10.79 -4.98 15.53
N LEU A 151 -10.83 -3.83 16.20
CA LEU A 151 -11.77 -2.74 15.91
C LEU A 151 -11.43 -2.07 14.57
N PHE A 152 -10.13 -1.86 14.31
CA PHE A 152 -9.64 -1.24 13.07
C PHE A 152 -9.88 -2.08 11.81
N VAL A 153 -9.99 -3.40 11.94
CA VAL A 153 -10.28 -4.29 10.80
C VAL A 153 -11.76 -4.64 10.73
N GLY A 154 -12.36 -4.94 11.88
CA GLY A 154 -13.76 -5.35 11.97
C GLY A 154 -14.73 -4.24 11.56
N ALA A 155 -14.54 -3.01 12.05
CA ALA A 155 -15.48 -1.92 11.76
C ALA A 155 -15.53 -1.57 10.26
N PRO A 156 -14.40 -1.41 9.54
CA PRO A 156 -14.42 -1.22 8.09
C PRO A 156 -15.11 -2.33 7.31
N VAL A 157 -14.86 -3.60 7.66
CA VAL A 157 -15.49 -4.75 6.97
C VAL A 157 -17.00 -4.75 7.17
N VAL A 158 -17.47 -4.45 8.39
CA VAL A 158 -18.91 -4.32 8.69
C VAL A 158 -19.52 -3.16 7.90
N LEU A 159 -18.88 -1.98 7.89
CA LEU A 159 -19.38 -0.82 7.16
C LEU A 159 -19.44 -1.06 5.66
N MET A 160 -18.46 -1.78 5.10
CA MET A 160 -18.47 -2.21 3.71
C MET A 160 -19.63 -3.18 3.41
N GLY A 161 -19.92 -4.12 4.32
CA GLY A 161 -21.09 -5.00 4.21
C GLY A 161 -22.42 -4.23 4.23
N VAL A 162 -22.55 -3.26 5.13
CA VAL A 162 -23.71 -2.37 5.19
C VAL A 162 -23.83 -1.53 3.91
N PHE A 163 -22.72 -0.99 3.40
CA PHE A 163 -22.70 -0.25 2.14
C PHE A 163 -23.20 -1.12 0.98
N ILE A 164 -22.68 -2.34 0.83
CA ILE A 164 -23.11 -3.28 -0.23
C ILE A 164 -24.61 -3.58 -0.11
N PHE A 165 -25.11 -3.80 1.11
CA PHE A 165 -26.53 -4.01 1.36
C PHE A 165 -27.39 -2.81 0.94
N LEU A 166 -26.96 -1.58 1.25
CA LEU A 166 -27.65 -0.35 0.83
C LEU A 166 -27.64 -0.17 -0.69
N VAL A 167 -26.53 -0.50 -1.36
CA VAL A 167 -26.47 -0.51 -2.83
C VAL A 167 -27.48 -1.48 -3.42
N ILE A 168 -27.54 -2.72 -2.91
CA ILE A 168 -28.48 -3.73 -3.40
C ILE A 168 -29.93 -3.25 -3.24
N GLN A 169 -30.28 -2.68 -2.09
CA GLN A 169 -31.62 -2.11 -1.89
C GLN A 169 -31.89 -0.91 -2.82
N GLY A 170 -30.93 0.00 -2.96
CA GLY A 170 -31.06 1.18 -3.81
C GLY A 170 -31.29 0.82 -5.29
N VAL A 171 -30.47 -0.09 -5.82
CA VAL A 171 -30.59 -0.55 -7.21
C VAL A 171 -31.87 -1.37 -7.41
N SER A 172 -32.21 -2.26 -6.47
CA SER A 172 -33.41 -3.08 -6.56
C SER A 172 -34.69 -2.25 -6.55
N HIS A 173 -34.76 -1.17 -5.75
CA HIS A 173 -35.92 -0.28 -5.74
C HIS A 173 -36.02 0.60 -6.99
N GLN A 174 -34.89 1.05 -7.56
CA GLN A 174 -34.91 1.98 -8.70
C GLN A 174 -35.02 1.29 -10.06
N SER A 175 -34.41 0.12 -10.23
CA SER A 175 -34.25 -0.55 -11.53
C SER A 175 -34.68 -2.03 -11.55
N GLY A 176 -35.24 -2.54 -10.44
CA GLY A 176 -35.65 -3.94 -10.30
C GLY A 176 -34.49 -4.88 -9.91
N SER A 177 -34.82 -6.09 -9.43
CA SER A 177 -33.85 -7.09 -8.94
C SER A 177 -32.86 -7.56 -10.01
N ASP A 178 -33.27 -7.55 -11.28
CA ASP A 178 -32.44 -8.01 -12.40
C ASP A 178 -31.30 -7.03 -12.73
N ALA A 179 -31.48 -5.75 -12.39
CA ALA A 179 -30.44 -4.75 -12.54
C ALA A 179 -29.23 -5.01 -11.62
N VAL A 180 -29.43 -5.74 -10.51
CA VAL A 180 -28.36 -6.07 -9.54
C VAL A 180 -27.35 -7.07 -10.14
N TRP A 181 -27.81 -7.95 -11.03
CA TRP A 181 -27.02 -9.05 -11.61
C TRP A 181 -26.50 -8.75 -13.02
N THR A 182 -26.52 -7.48 -13.45
CA THR A 182 -26.13 -7.12 -14.82
C THR A 182 -24.60 -7.04 -14.98
N LEU A 183 -24.07 -7.50 -16.11
CA LEU A 183 -22.64 -7.40 -16.47
C LEU A 183 -22.20 -5.99 -16.92
N LYS A 184 -23.08 -4.98 -16.85
CA LYS A 184 -22.81 -3.58 -17.26
C LYS A 184 -21.52 -3.00 -16.63
N PRO A 185 -21.20 -3.24 -15.35
CA PRO A 185 -19.95 -2.76 -14.74
C PRO A 185 -18.66 -3.28 -15.41
N LEU A 186 -18.73 -4.34 -16.22
CA LEU A 186 -17.58 -4.87 -16.97
C LEU A 186 -17.53 -4.39 -18.41
N MET A 187 -18.67 -3.99 -18.97
CA MET A 187 -18.84 -3.77 -20.41
C MET A 187 -19.18 -2.32 -20.78
N ASN A 188 -19.23 -1.40 -19.81
CA ASN A 188 -19.41 0.02 -20.09
C ASN A 188 -18.14 0.62 -20.73
N GLY A 189 -18.23 1.14 -21.95
CA GLY A 189 -17.16 1.94 -22.57
C GLY A 189 -16.46 1.28 -23.76
N ASP A 190 -15.40 1.92 -24.25
CA ASP A 190 -14.73 1.55 -25.49
C ASP A 190 -13.87 0.30 -25.31
N SER A 191 -13.76 -0.56 -26.32
CA SER A 191 -13.09 -1.88 -26.21
C SER A 191 -11.57 -1.84 -25.95
N SER A 192 -11.01 -0.64 -25.77
CA SER A 192 -9.59 -0.41 -25.48
C SER A 192 -9.18 -0.97 -24.13
N VAL A 193 -8.06 -1.71 -24.13
CA VAL A 193 -7.46 -2.31 -22.93
C VAL A 193 -6.47 -1.36 -22.24
N ILE A 194 -5.97 -0.34 -22.95
CA ILE A 194 -4.96 0.60 -22.44
C ILE A 194 -5.44 1.33 -21.18
N PRO A 195 -6.65 1.93 -21.14
CA PRO A 195 -7.11 2.63 -19.95
C PRO A 195 -7.28 1.68 -18.74
N LEU A 196 -7.62 0.41 -18.99
CA LEU A 196 -7.70 -0.60 -17.95
C LEU A 196 -6.33 -0.90 -17.33
N ILE A 197 -5.27 -0.94 -18.14
CA ILE A 197 -3.89 -1.14 -17.66
C ILE A 197 -3.41 0.08 -16.87
N SER A 198 -3.70 1.31 -17.33
CA SER A 198 -3.41 2.54 -16.59
C SER A 198 -4.12 2.55 -15.22
N GLY A 199 -5.41 2.21 -15.19
CA GLY A 199 -6.17 2.07 -13.95
C GLY A 199 -5.58 1.00 -13.03
N ALA A 200 -5.23 -0.17 -13.58
CA ALA A 200 -4.62 -1.26 -12.83
C ALA A 200 -3.25 -0.88 -12.22
N ALA A 201 -2.46 -0.03 -12.89
CA ALA A 201 -1.20 0.49 -12.39
C ALA A 201 -1.41 1.40 -11.16
N VAL A 202 -2.43 2.27 -11.18
CA VAL A 202 -2.81 3.09 -10.02
C VAL A 202 -3.31 2.19 -8.88
N LEU A 203 -4.10 1.15 -9.19
CA LEU A 203 -4.65 0.21 -8.22
C LEU A 203 -3.61 -0.67 -7.52
N CYS A 204 -2.36 -0.71 -7.98
CA CYS A 204 -1.27 -1.33 -7.21
C CYS A 204 -1.18 -0.77 -5.79
N PHE A 205 -1.54 0.51 -5.59
CA PHE A 205 -1.68 1.12 -4.27
C PHE A 205 -2.63 0.33 -3.34
N SER A 206 -3.81 -0.07 -3.81
CA SER A 206 -4.77 -0.84 -2.99
C SER A 206 -4.19 -2.17 -2.53
N PHE A 207 -3.23 -2.73 -3.28
CA PHE A 207 -2.63 -4.01 -2.92
C PHE A 207 -1.41 -3.90 -2.01
N LEU A 208 -0.91 -2.70 -1.73
CA LEU A 208 0.19 -2.53 -0.79
C LEU A 208 -0.13 -3.19 0.56
N GLY A 209 0.83 -3.95 1.09
CA GLY A 209 0.66 -4.66 2.35
C GLY A 209 0.45 -6.17 2.23
N PHE A 210 0.09 -6.70 1.04
CA PHE A 210 0.03 -8.16 0.84
C PHE A 210 1.41 -8.82 1.08
N ASP A 211 2.48 -8.09 0.74
CA ASP A 211 3.87 -8.50 0.88
C ASP A 211 4.43 -8.17 2.27
N ALA A 212 3.85 -7.23 3.01
CA ALA A 212 4.22 -6.92 4.39
C ALA A 212 4.08 -8.15 5.32
N VAL A 213 3.20 -9.08 4.96
CA VAL A 213 3.08 -10.41 5.60
C VAL A 213 4.42 -11.16 5.68
N THR A 214 5.33 -10.96 4.73
CA THR A 214 6.66 -11.59 4.73
C THR A 214 7.54 -11.16 5.90
N THR A 215 7.29 -9.99 6.48
CA THR A 215 8.01 -9.50 7.68
C THR A 215 7.66 -10.30 8.93
N LEU A 216 6.49 -10.96 8.96
CA LEU A 216 6.03 -11.81 10.06
C LEU A 216 6.64 -13.23 10.01
N SER A 217 7.64 -13.46 9.16
CA SER A 217 8.30 -14.78 9.03
C SER A 217 8.88 -15.29 10.34
N ASN A 218 9.45 -14.41 11.17
CA ASN A 218 10.03 -14.79 12.46
C ASN A 218 8.96 -15.20 13.49
N ASP A 219 7.77 -14.60 13.39
CA ASP A 219 6.67 -14.79 14.34
C ASP A 219 5.70 -15.89 13.93
N SER A 220 5.84 -16.44 12.71
CA SER A 220 4.91 -17.41 12.14
C SER A 220 5.32 -18.85 12.38
N HIS A 221 4.33 -19.75 12.52
CA HIS A 221 4.58 -21.18 12.57
C HIS A 221 5.04 -21.69 11.19
N GLU A 222 6.15 -22.44 11.10
CA GLU A 222 6.71 -22.94 9.83
C GLU A 222 6.73 -21.91 8.68
N PRO A 223 7.55 -20.84 8.75
CA PRO A 223 7.48 -19.72 7.82
C PRO A 223 7.63 -20.12 6.34
N ARG A 224 8.44 -21.16 6.04
CA ARG A 224 8.61 -21.70 4.68
C ARG A 224 7.32 -22.23 4.05
N LYS A 225 6.30 -22.58 4.84
CA LYS A 225 5.01 -23.08 4.36
C LYS A 225 3.90 -22.06 4.58
N THR A 226 3.87 -21.43 5.75
CA THR A 226 2.79 -20.52 6.16
C THR A 226 2.84 -19.21 5.41
N ILE A 227 4.00 -18.54 5.36
CA ILE A 227 4.11 -17.21 4.75
C ILE A 227 3.82 -17.24 3.24
N PRO A 228 4.34 -18.19 2.42
CA PRO A 228 3.98 -18.24 1.00
C PRO A 228 2.48 -18.40 0.75
N ARG A 229 1.79 -19.21 1.56
CA ARG A 229 0.34 -19.37 1.49
C ARG A 229 -0.37 -18.10 1.95
N ALA A 230 0.12 -17.46 3.01
CA ALA A 230 -0.45 -16.24 3.55
C ALA A 230 -0.36 -15.08 2.55
N VAL A 231 0.79 -14.87 1.91
CA VAL A 231 0.99 -13.83 0.88
C VAL A 231 0.02 -14.02 -0.27
N PHE A 232 -0.10 -15.25 -0.79
CA PHE A 232 -1.03 -15.55 -1.89
C PHE A 232 -2.50 -15.37 -1.48
N LEU A 233 -2.90 -15.90 -0.32
CA LEU A 233 -4.28 -15.77 0.18
C LEU A 233 -4.64 -14.32 0.51
N THR A 234 -3.70 -13.54 1.04
CA THR A 234 -3.89 -12.12 1.34
C THR A 234 -4.15 -11.34 0.05
N ALA A 235 -3.31 -11.53 -0.97
CA ALA A 235 -3.52 -10.90 -2.28
C ALA A 235 -4.84 -11.32 -2.92
N LEU A 236 -5.18 -12.61 -2.86
CA LEU A 236 -6.42 -13.15 -3.43
C LEU A 236 -7.66 -12.61 -2.71
N LEU A 237 -7.72 -12.72 -1.38
CA LEU A 237 -8.87 -12.29 -0.60
C LEU A 237 -9.03 -10.77 -0.63
N GLY A 238 -7.93 -10.01 -0.52
CA GLY A 238 -7.94 -8.56 -0.69
C GLY A 238 -8.43 -8.14 -2.07
N GLY A 239 -7.96 -8.80 -3.13
CA GLY A 239 -8.42 -8.56 -4.49
C GLY A 239 -9.89 -8.90 -4.72
N VAL A 240 -10.39 -9.99 -4.13
CA VAL A 240 -11.83 -10.33 -4.16
C VAL A 240 -12.63 -9.24 -3.47
N ILE A 241 -12.19 -8.78 -2.29
CA ILE A 241 -12.85 -7.68 -1.57
C ILE A 241 -12.91 -6.41 -2.42
N PHE A 242 -11.79 -6.00 -3.01
CA PHE A 242 -11.74 -4.82 -3.85
C PHE A 242 -12.58 -4.96 -5.11
N PHE A 243 -12.53 -6.11 -5.79
CA PHE A 243 -13.35 -6.40 -6.96
C PHE A 243 -14.84 -6.32 -6.62
N THR A 244 -15.27 -6.95 -5.53
CA THR A 244 -16.66 -6.95 -5.08
C THR A 244 -17.12 -5.54 -4.71
N ALA A 245 -16.33 -4.79 -3.94
CA ALA A 245 -16.68 -3.42 -3.59
C ALA A 245 -16.76 -2.52 -4.83
N ALA A 246 -15.76 -2.57 -5.71
CA ALA A 246 -15.74 -1.81 -6.96
C ALA A 246 -16.93 -2.17 -7.86
N TRP A 247 -17.33 -3.45 -7.92
CA TRP A 247 -18.51 -3.89 -8.67
C TRP A 247 -19.77 -3.17 -8.21
N PHE A 248 -20.04 -3.19 -6.90
CA PHE A 248 -21.24 -2.57 -6.34
C PHE A 248 -21.21 -1.03 -6.46
N ILE A 249 -20.04 -0.40 -6.26
CA ILE A 249 -19.92 1.06 -6.45
C ILE A 249 -20.18 1.41 -7.93
N GLN A 250 -19.57 0.69 -8.88
CA GLN A 250 -19.74 0.94 -10.32
C GLN A 250 -21.17 0.64 -10.81
N LEU A 251 -21.83 -0.34 -10.20
CA LEU A 251 -23.22 -0.65 -10.48
C LEU A 251 -24.15 0.51 -10.11
N TYR A 252 -23.89 1.16 -8.97
CA TYR A 252 -24.66 2.31 -8.53
C TYR A 252 -24.24 3.61 -9.27
N PHE A 253 -22.96 3.76 -9.58
CA PHE A 253 -22.39 4.93 -10.27
C PHE A 253 -21.74 4.52 -11.60
N PRO A 254 -22.50 4.47 -12.72
CA PRO A 254 -21.95 4.08 -14.02
C PRO A 254 -20.90 5.05 -14.58
N THR A 255 -20.97 6.33 -14.22
CA THR A 255 -20.04 7.37 -14.64
C THR A 255 -19.72 8.33 -13.50
N ASN A 256 -18.59 9.03 -13.62
CA ASN A 256 -18.14 10.03 -12.62
C ASN A 256 -18.89 11.36 -12.68
N ALA A 257 -19.88 11.52 -13.58
CA ALA A 257 -20.54 12.80 -13.83
C ALA A 257 -21.27 13.38 -12.60
N GLN A 258 -21.57 12.54 -11.60
CA GLN A 258 -22.29 12.96 -10.39
C GLN A 258 -21.36 13.49 -9.29
N PHE A 259 -20.05 13.25 -9.40
CA PHE A 259 -19.09 13.66 -8.38
C PHE A 259 -18.58 15.07 -8.66
N LYS A 260 -18.59 15.94 -7.64
CA LYS A 260 -18.03 17.30 -7.77
C LYS A 260 -16.51 17.24 -7.91
N ASN A 261 -15.88 16.38 -7.10
CA ASN A 261 -14.45 16.10 -7.16
C ASN A 261 -14.23 14.59 -7.35
N PRO A 262 -14.09 14.10 -8.60
CA PRO A 262 -13.91 12.67 -8.86
C PRO A 262 -12.69 12.06 -8.15
N SER A 263 -11.60 12.82 -7.97
CA SER A 263 -10.42 12.32 -7.23
C SER A 263 -10.65 12.13 -5.73
N GLU A 264 -11.71 12.72 -5.18
CA GLU A 264 -12.08 12.66 -3.76
C GLU A 264 -13.51 12.09 -3.61
N ALA A 265 -13.91 11.15 -4.48
CA ALA A 265 -15.29 10.72 -4.60
C ALA A 265 -15.85 9.96 -3.38
N MET A 266 -15.00 9.40 -2.50
CA MET A 266 -15.45 8.55 -1.38
C MET A 266 -16.57 9.19 -0.54
N PRO A 267 -16.46 10.42 -0.01
CA PRO A 267 -17.51 10.97 0.84
C PRO A 267 -18.84 11.15 0.10
N GLU A 268 -18.80 11.49 -1.19
CA GLU A 268 -19.99 11.62 -2.05
C GLU A 268 -20.63 10.25 -2.35
N ILE A 269 -19.82 9.22 -2.66
CA ILE A 269 -20.27 7.84 -2.86
C ILE A 269 -21.10 7.36 -1.66
N VAL A 270 -20.57 7.57 -0.45
CA VAL A 270 -21.24 7.12 0.77
C VAL A 270 -22.49 7.96 1.07
N LEU A 271 -22.46 9.27 0.79
CA LEU A 271 -23.61 10.16 0.96
C LEU A 271 -24.78 9.78 0.06
N TYR A 272 -24.51 9.55 -1.23
CA TYR A 272 -25.55 9.25 -2.21
C TYR A 272 -26.17 7.86 -1.98
N VAL A 273 -25.39 6.88 -1.50
CA VAL A 273 -25.90 5.53 -1.21
C VAL A 273 -26.63 5.45 0.13
N GLY A 274 -26.07 6.01 1.21
CA GLY A 274 -26.57 5.79 2.56
C GLY A 274 -27.13 7.02 3.28
N GLY A 275 -27.10 8.20 2.65
CA GLY A 275 -27.52 9.46 3.25
C GLY A 275 -26.54 9.99 4.31
N ALA A 276 -26.85 11.18 4.84
CA ALA A 276 -25.96 11.91 5.74
C ALA A 276 -25.63 11.17 7.05
N PHE A 277 -26.57 10.38 7.59
CA PHE A 277 -26.35 9.62 8.82
C PHE A 277 -25.33 8.51 8.61
N PHE A 278 -25.48 7.69 7.57
CA PHE A 278 -24.52 6.64 7.25
C PHE A 278 -23.16 7.23 6.88
N GLN A 279 -23.15 8.31 6.08
CA GLN A 279 -21.92 9.04 5.75
C GLN A 279 -21.18 9.49 7.01
N SER A 280 -21.87 10.05 8.00
CA SER A 280 -21.24 10.52 9.24
C SER A 280 -20.57 9.38 10.00
N ILE A 281 -21.27 8.24 10.17
CA ILE A 281 -20.71 7.05 10.86
C ILE A 281 -19.51 6.51 10.09
N PHE A 282 -19.64 6.39 8.77
CA PHE A 282 -18.61 5.85 7.90
C PHE A 282 -17.35 6.71 7.91
N LEU A 283 -17.50 8.04 7.77
CA LEU A 283 -16.39 9.00 7.80
C LEU A 283 -15.70 9.04 9.15
N VAL A 284 -16.43 8.96 10.26
CA VAL A 284 -15.82 8.89 11.61
C VAL A 284 -15.02 7.59 11.79
N ALA A 285 -15.59 6.45 11.38
CA ALA A 285 -14.91 5.16 11.51
C ALA A 285 -13.62 5.10 10.65
N ILE A 286 -13.69 5.56 9.41
CA ILE A 286 -12.50 5.60 8.54
C ILE A 286 -11.49 6.63 9.03
N LEU A 287 -11.91 7.79 9.55
CA LEU A 287 -11.00 8.78 10.14
C LEU A 287 -10.23 8.23 11.34
N ILE A 288 -10.89 7.43 12.19
CA ILE A 288 -10.23 6.72 13.31
C ILE A 288 -9.20 5.72 12.78
N ASN A 289 -9.52 4.99 11.71
CA ASN A 289 -8.57 4.08 11.05
C ASN A 289 -7.40 4.83 10.39
N THR A 290 -7.66 5.95 9.73
CA THR A 290 -6.64 6.81 9.12
C THR A 290 -5.73 7.42 10.18
N LEU A 291 -6.25 7.81 11.35
CA LEU A 291 -5.43 8.26 12.49
C LEU A 291 -4.51 7.14 12.99
N ALA A 292 -5.02 5.91 13.09
CA ALA A 292 -4.21 4.77 13.48
C ALA A 292 -3.10 4.46 12.48
N SER A 293 -3.45 4.43 11.19
CA SER A 293 -2.51 4.26 10.08
C SER A 293 -1.47 5.38 10.04
N ALA A 294 -1.88 6.65 10.23
CA ALA A 294 -0.99 7.80 10.28
C ALA A 294 0.03 7.68 11.41
N LEU A 295 -0.42 7.34 12.62
CA LEU A 295 0.46 7.18 13.77
C LEU A 295 1.48 6.06 13.55
N ALA A 296 1.04 4.91 13.02
CA ALA A 296 1.90 3.77 12.75
C ALA A 296 2.91 4.02 11.61
N SER A 297 2.45 4.56 10.48
CA SER A 297 3.30 4.87 9.31
C SER A 297 4.31 5.97 9.63
N HIS A 298 3.89 7.02 10.34
CA HIS A 298 4.77 8.12 10.75
C HIS A 298 5.85 7.64 11.72
N ALA A 299 5.50 6.81 12.70
CA ALA A 299 6.47 6.19 13.59
C ALA A 299 7.47 5.30 12.82
N SER A 300 6.98 4.52 11.86
CA SER A 300 7.81 3.60 11.05
C SER A 300 8.78 4.37 10.16
N ALA A 301 8.32 5.42 9.48
CA ALA A 301 9.14 6.30 8.67
C ALA A 301 10.23 7.00 9.50
N ALA A 302 9.87 7.54 10.67
CA ALA A 302 10.82 8.21 11.54
C ALA A 302 11.89 7.25 12.10
N ARG A 303 11.51 6.01 12.44
CA ARG A 303 12.47 4.96 12.86
C ARG A 303 13.41 4.57 11.74
N LEU A 304 12.89 4.41 10.52
CA LEU A 304 13.71 4.06 9.36
C LEU A 304 14.74 5.16 9.06
N LEU A 305 14.31 6.43 9.04
CA LEU A 305 15.22 7.57 8.90
C LEU A 305 16.26 7.63 10.01
N HIS A 306 15.89 7.31 11.25
CA HIS A 306 16.82 7.27 12.37
C HIS A 306 17.87 6.16 12.23
N ILE A 307 17.46 4.95 11.82
CA ILE A 307 18.38 3.84 11.55
C ILE A 307 19.35 4.23 10.43
N MET A 308 18.84 4.78 9.33
CA MET A 308 19.68 5.25 8.23
C MET A 308 20.63 6.39 8.65
N GLY A 309 20.20 7.29 9.53
CA GLY A 309 21.05 8.33 10.12
C GLY A 309 22.16 7.77 11.01
N ARG A 310 21.86 6.72 11.79
CA ARG A 310 22.85 6.01 12.62
C ARG A 310 23.85 5.23 11.77
N ASP A 311 23.39 4.62 10.69
CA ASP A 311 24.21 3.84 9.76
C ASP A 311 25.04 4.75 8.82
N GLY A 312 25.09 6.06 9.08
CA GLY A 312 25.97 7.02 8.40
C GLY A 312 25.52 7.40 6.99
N ILE A 313 24.33 6.97 6.58
CA ILE A 313 23.67 7.37 5.34
C ILE A 313 23.34 8.86 5.49
N PHE A 314 22.37 9.25 6.29
CA PHE A 314 22.07 10.68 6.49
C PHE A 314 23.04 11.36 7.47
N PRO A 315 23.11 12.71 7.50
CA PRO A 315 23.92 13.45 8.48
C PRO A 315 23.58 13.03 9.92
N GLY A 316 24.51 12.32 10.56
CA GLY A 316 24.27 11.63 11.83
C GLY A 316 23.88 12.57 12.99
N SER A 317 24.32 13.83 12.97
CA SER A 317 24.01 14.81 14.03
C SER A 317 22.51 15.12 14.16
N PHE A 318 21.75 15.08 13.07
CA PHE A 318 20.32 15.38 13.07
C PHE A 318 19.45 14.11 13.14
N PHE A 319 19.76 13.10 12.31
CA PHE A 319 18.92 11.91 12.18
C PHE A 319 19.25 10.82 13.22
N SER A 320 20.44 10.81 13.83
CA SER A 320 20.80 9.83 14.87
C SER A 320 20.45 10.29 16.30
N TYR A 321 19.90 11.49 16.48
CA TYR A 321 19.56 12.00 17.80
C TYR A 321 18.29 11.33 18.37
N LEU A 322 18.40 10.83 19.60
CA LEU A 322 17.28 10.27 20.37
C LEU A 322 16.98 11.20 21.54
N HIS A 323 15.71 11.59 21.72
CA HIS A 323 15.36 12.49 22.81
C HIS A 323 15.44 11.76 24.17
N PRO A 324 16.24 12.25 25.14
CA PRO A 324 16.56 11.52 26.37
C PRO A 324 15.35 11.23 27.28
N ARG A 325 14.29 12.06 27.20
CA ARG A 325 13.07 11.89 28.02
C ARG A 325 11.98 11.03 27.37
N PHE A 326 11.94 10.94 26.05
CA PHE A 326 10.84 10.30 25.31
C PHE A 326 11.26 8.97 24.65
N GLY A 327 12.57 8.75 24.47
CA GLY A 327 13.10 7.58 23.79
C GLY A 327 12.72 7.51 22.30
N SER A 328 12.23 8.61 21.72
CA SER A 328 11.80 8.75 20.33
C SER A 328 12.78 9.62 19.53
N PRO A 329 12.96 9.36 18.22
CA PRO A 329 13.80 10.18 17.35
C PRO A 329 13.03 11.44 16.90
N VAL A 330 12.91 12.42 17.81
CA VAL A 330 12.04 13.61 17.64
C VAL A 330 12.33 14.38 16.35
N TYR A 331 13.59 14.55 15.95
CA TYR A 331 13.92 15.27 14.70
C TYR A 331 13.45 14.52 13.45
N CYS A 332 13.56 13.18 13.42
CA CYS A 332 13.02 12.37 12.34
C CYS A 332 11.48 12.46 12.30
N VAL A 333 10.84 12.46 13.48
CA VAL A 333 9.38 12.63 13.57
C VAL A 333 8.94 14.00 13.05
N LEU A 334 9.64 15.07 13.42
CA LEU A 334 9.36 16.42 12.91
C LEU A 334 9.61 16.53 11.41
N PHE A 335 10.66 15.91 10.89
CA PHE A 335 10.94 15.88 9.45
C PHE A 335 9.82 15.19 8.67
N VAL A 336 9.39 14.00 9.11
CA VAL A 336 8.24 13.29 8.51
C VAL A 336 6.96 14.09 8.66
N GLY A 337 6.78 14.81 9.77
CA GLY A 337 5.65 15.72 9.98
C GLY A 337 5.66 16.87 8.97
N GLY A 338 6.81 17.52 8.77
CA GLY A 338 6.96 18.58 7.76
C GLY A 338 6.71 18.08 6.33
N LEU A 339 7.22 16.89 6.00
CA LEU A 339 6.90 16.24 4.73
C LEU A 339 5.40 15.93 4.60
N SER A 340 4.77 15.44 5.67
CA SER A 340 3.33 15.15 5.68
C SER A 340 2.50 16.43 5.52
N MET A 341 2.96 17.58 6.03
CA MET A 341 2.31 18.88 5.82
C MET A 341 2.38 19.36 4.38
N SER A 342 3.39 18.92 3.60
CA SER A 342 3.46 19.21 2.16
C SER A 342 2.27 18.65 1.38
N ALA A 343 1.50 17.71 1.97
CA ALA A 343 0.20 17.25 1.48
C ALA A 343 -0.71 18.39 0.99
N VAL A 344 -0.63 19.59 1.59
CA VAL A 344 -1.44 20.75 1.17
C VAL A 344 -1.26 21.10 -0.32
N PHE A 345 -0.11 20.74 -0.92
CA PHE A 345 0.21 21.03 -2.32
C PHE A 345 0.02 19.84 -3.28
N PHE A 346 -0.35 18.66 -2.78
CA PHE A 346 -0.48 17.44 -3.59
C PHE A 346 -1.94 16.99 -3.70
N GLY A 347 -2.34 16.54 -4.89
CA GLY A 347 -3.59 15.80 -5.08
C GLY A 347 -3.48 14.37 -4.60
N LEU A 348 -4.61 13.77 -4.21
CA LEU A 348 -4.66 12.35 -3.83
C LEU A 348 -4.23 11.44 -4.98
N ASP A 349 -4.61 11.77 -6.22
CA ASP A 349 -4.25 11.07 -7.44
C ASP A 349 -2.74 11.04 -7.69
N THR A 350 -2.05 12.18 -7.51
CA THR A 350 -0.59 12.27 -7.64
C THR A 350 0.09 11.45 -6.56
N ALA A 351 -0.40 11.54 -5.32
CA ALA A 351 0.19 10.81 -4.19
C ALA A 351 0.02 9.29 -4.33
N VAL A 352 -1.17 8.82 -4.70
CA VAL A 352 -1.45 7.39 -4.96
C VAL A 352 -0.59 6.87 -6.10
N SER A 353 -0.51 7.61 -7.20
CA SER A 353 0.29 7.21 -8.37
C SER A 353 1.79 7.15 -8.07
N LEU A 354 2.31 8.06 -7.23
CA LEU A 354 3.70 8.09 -6.81
C LEU A 354 4.06 6.91 -5.88
N ILE A 355 3.16 6.49 -5.01
CA ILE A 355 3.37 5.26 -4.21
C ILE A 355 3.28 4.02 -5.11
N SER A 356 2.34 3.99 -6.06
CA SER A 356 2.25 2.88 -7.01
C SER A 356 3.53 2.69 -7.82
N PHE A 357 4.26 3.77 -8.15
CA PHE A 357 5.61 3.66 -8.72
C PHE A 357 6.56 2.85 -7.82
N GLY A 358 6.63 3.17 -6.52
CA GLY A 358 7.46 2.44 -5.55
C GLY A 358 7.10 0.96 -5.46
N ALA A 359 5.79 0.67 -5.42
CA ALA A 359 5.24 -0.68 -5.45
C ALA A 359 5.68 -1.46 -6.69
N LEU A 360 5.56 -0.86 -7.88
CA LEU A 360 5.95 -1.47 -9.15
C LEU A 360 7.44 -1.76 -9.22
N VAL A 361 8.31 -0.91 -8.66
CA VAL A 361 9.75 -1.19 -8.52
C VAL A 361 9.96 -2.44 -7.67
N ALA A 362 9.34 -2.50 -6.49
CA ALA A 362 9.49 -3.64 -5.58
C ALA A 362 9.01 -4.95 -6.20
N PHE A 363 7.83 -4.94 -6.83
CA PHE A 363 7.25 -6.12 -7.48
C PHE A 363 8.09 -6.60 -8.68
N THR A 364 8.59 -5.68 -9.51
CA THR A 364 9.53 -6.01 -10.59
C THR A 364 10.79 -6.68 -10.04
N ALA A 365 11.35 -6.12 -8.97
CA ALA A 365 12.58 -6.61 -8.38
C ALA A 365 12.45 -8.00 -7.75
N VAL A 366 11.31 -8.32 -7.12
CA VAL A 366 11.07 -9.67 -6.59
C VAL A 366 10.93 -10.71 -7.70
N ASN A 367 10.18 -10.42 -8.75
CA ASN A 367 10.09 -11.33 -9.90
C ASN A 367 11.47 -11.56 -10.54
N PHE A 368 12.25 -10.49 -10.71
CA PHE A 368 13.62 -10.60 -11.20
C PHE A 368 14.52 -11.40 -10.25
N SER A 369 14.35 -11.24 -8.94
CA SER A 369 15.12 -11.97 -7.91
C SER A 369 14.92 -13.48 -7.98
N VAL A 370 13.70 -13.95 -8.28
CA VAL A 370 13.41 -15.38 -8.47
C VAL A 370 14.18 -15.91 -9.67
N ILE A 371 14.16 -15.19 -10.80
CA ILE A 371 14.90 -15.57 -12.01
C ILE A 371 16.41 -15.59 -11.73
N ALA A 372 16.93 -14.54 -11.11
CA ALA A 372 18.35 -14.43 -10.77
C ALA A 372 18.83 -15.55 -9.84
N LEU A 373 18.02 -15.94 -8.85
CA LEU A 373 18.36 -17.03 -7.94
C LEU A 373 18.27 -18.39 -8.63
N TYR A 374 17.10 -18.75 -9.13
CA TYR A 374 16.81 -20.12 -9.55
C TYR A 374 17.27 -20.44 -10.98
N ALA A 375 17.13 -19.50 -11.91
CA ALA A 375 17.53 -19.70 -13.31
C ALA A 375 19.03 -19.45 -13.51
N ILE A 376 19.57 -18.36 -12.94
CA ILE A 376 20.97 -17.96 -13.19
C ILE A 376 21.93 -18.61 -12.19
N ARG A 377 21.74 -18.40 -10.88
CA ARG A 377 22.70 -18.86 -9.85
C ARG A 377 22.61 -20.36 -9.58
N GLU A 378 21.42 -20.86 -9.27
CA GLU A 378 21.25 -22.27 -8.89
C GLU A 378 21.07 -23.21 -10.10
N LYS A 379 20.83 -22.66 -11.30
CA LYS A 379 20.56 -23.43 -12.54
C LYS A 379 19.50 -24.54 -12.35
N LYS A 380 18.53 -24.33 -11.45
CA LYS A 380 17.45 -25.29 -11.12
C LYS A 380 16.28 -25.12 -12.09
N LEU A 381 16.54 -25.46 -13.36
CA LEU A 381 15.55 -25.53 -14.45
C LEU A 381 15.38 -26.96 -14.97
N THR A 382 15.64 -27.95 -14.12
CA THR A 382 15.74 -29.37 -14.50
C THR A 382 14.36 -30.00 -14.75
N THR A 383 13.33 -29.61 -14.00
CA THR A 383 11.97 -30.15 -14.14
C THR A 383 11.04 -29.17 -14.87
N GLY A 384 10.03 -29.67 -15.60
CA GLY A 384 8.99 -28.83 -16.20
C GLY A 384 8.26 -27.93 -15.19
N LYS A 385 8.03 -28.44 -13.97
CA LYS A 385 7.52 -27.64 -12.84
C LYS A 385 8.49 -26.52 -12.43
N ASP A 386 9.79 -26.78 -12.44
CA ASP A 386 10.79 -25.77 -12.09
C ASP A 386 10.85 -24.66 -13.14
N LYS A 387 10.78 -25.01 -14.43
CA LYS A 387 10.70 -24.01 -15.51
C LYS A 387 9.45 -23.13 -15.40
N LEU A 388 8.29 -23.73 -15.11
CA LEU A 388 7.04 -22.98 -14.97
C LEU A 388 7.12 -21.98 -13.80
N PHE A 389 7.54 -22.43 -12.62
CA PHE A 389 7.50 -21.60 -11.42
C PHE A 389 8.73 -20.69 -11.21
N ASN A 390 9.89 -21.05 -11.75
CA ASN A 390 11.12 -20.28 -11.55
C ASN A 390 11.45 -19.36 -12.72
N LEU A 391 10.79 -19.51 -13.88
CA LEU A 391 11.06 -18.72 -15.07
C LEU A 391 9.78 -18.15 -15.70
N VAL A 392 8.83 -19.00 -16.10
CA VAL A 392 7.64 -18.54 -16.85
C VAL A 392 6.76 -17.62 -16.00
N LEU A 393 6.39 -18.04 -14.79
CA LEU A 393 5.53 -17.24 -13.91
C LEU A 393 6.17 -15.90 -13.49
N PRO A 394 7.45 -15.86 -13.07
CA PRO A 394 8.14 -14.58 -12.82
C PRO A 394 8.25 -13.70 -14.07
N LEU A 395 8.50 -14.27 -15.26
CA LEU A 395 8.53 -13.49 -16.52
C LEU A 395 7.15 -12.92 -16.87
N MET A 396 6.09 -13.69 -16.68
CA MET A 396 4.72 -13.18 -16.84
C MET A 396 4.41 -12.06 -15.83
N GLY A 397 4.85 -12.22 -14.58
CA GLY A 397 4.77 -11.16 -13.55
C GLY A 397 5.51 -9.90 -13.98
N MET A 398 6.76 -10.01 -14.42
CA MET A 398 7.53 -8.87 -14.95
C MET A 398 6.88 -8.25 -16.19
N GLY A 399 6.34 -9.07 -17.10
CA GLY A 399 5.66 -8.59 -18.31
C GLY A 399 4.42 -7.77 -17.97
N THR A 400 3.54 -8.31 -17.11
CA THR A 400 2.32 -7.61 -16.66
C THR A 400 2.63 -6.31 -15.92
N ILE A 401 3.60 -6.32 -15.01
CA ILE A 401 4.08 -5.10 -14.33
C ILE A 401 4.75 -4.14 -15.31
N GLY A 402 5.49 -4.64 -16.29
CA GLY A 402 6.11 -3.84 -17.35
C GLY A 402 5.08 -3.11 -18.22
N PHE A 403 3.94 -3.73 -18.51
CA PHE A 403 2.83 -3.05 -19.18
C PHE A 403 2.20 -1.96 -18.30
N MET A 404 2.11 -2.18 -16.98
CA MET A 404 1.64 -1.16 -16.04
C MET A 404 2.60 0.03 -15.95
N TRP A 405 3.91 -0.21 -16.00
CA TRP A 405 4.93 0.84 -16.05
C TRP A 405 4.77 1.81 -17.22
N ILE A 406 4.55 1.27 -18.43
CA ILE A 406 4.44 2.06 -19.66
C ILE A 406 3.20 2.96 -19.64
N ASN A 407 2.16 2.54 -18.91
CA ASN A 407 0.85 3.18 -18.86
C ASN A 407 0.60 3.93 -17.55
N LEU A 408 1.63 4.04 -16.69
CA LEU A 408 1.58 4.85 -15.49
C LEU A 408 1.57 6.34 -15.87
N ASP A 409 0.95 7.15 -15.02
CA ASP A 409 0.91 8.60 -15.18
C ASP A 409 2.32 9.22 -15.37
N LYS A 410 2.41 10.20 -16.28
CA LYS A 410 3.69 10.80 -16.70
C LYS A 410 4.36 11.55 -15.55
N ASP A 411 3.59 12.30 -14.76
CA ASP A 411 4.14 13.09 -13.66
C ASP A 411 4.69 12.16 -12.58
N SER A 412 3.98 11.06 -12.33
CA SER A 412 4.41 10.01 -11.40
C SER A 412 5.69 9.31 -11.87
N MET A 413 5.81 9.04 -13.17
CA MET A 413 7.02 8.46 -13.75
C MET A 413 8.21 9.42 -13.67
N ILE A 414 8.00 10.71 -13.93
CA ILE A 414 9.04 11.75 -13.81
C ILE A 414 9.51 11.87 -12.36
N LEU A 415 8.59 12.02 -11.41
CA LEU A 415 8.92 12.15 -9.98
C LEU A 415 9.61 10.90 -9.44
N GLY A 416 9.13 9.71 -9.82
CA GLY A 416 9.74 8.44 -9.46
C GLY A 416 11.14 8.28 -10.05
N LEU A 417 11.37 8.71 -11.30
CA LEU A 417 12.70 8.70 -11.93
C LEU A 417 13.64 9.71 -11.27
N ILE A 418 13.16 10.90 -10.92
CA ILE A 418 13.93 11.88 -10.14
C ILE A 418 14.36 11.26 -8.81
N TRP A 419 13.44 10.59 -8.11
CA TRP A 419 13.73 9.89 -6.86
C TRP A 419 14.77 8.78 -7.05
N ALA A 420 14.63 7.96 -8.11
CA ALA A 420 15.60 6.93 -8.43
C ALA A 420 17.00 7.51 -8.73
N ILE A 421 17.07 8.60 -9.50
CA ILE A 421 18.31 9.32 -9.81
C ILE A 421 18.95 9.88 -8.53
N LEU A 422 18.15 10.48 -7.64
CA LEU A 422 18.64 10.94 -6.34
C LEU A 422 19.25 9.80 -5.53
N GLY A 423 18.61 8.63 -5.54
CA GLY A 423 19.14 7.45 -4.88
C GLY A 423 20.42 6.90 -5.53
N ILE A 424 20.53 6.93 -6.85
CA ILE A 424 21.78 6.58 -7.56
C ILE A 424 22.89 7.57 -7.20
N GLY A 425 22.60 8.86 -7.25
CA GLY A 425 23.54 9.93 -6.87
C GLY A 425 23.99 9.79 -5.41
N TRP A 426 23.06 9.45 -4.53
CA TRP A 426 23.34 9.17 -3.13
C TRP A 426 24.26 7.96 -2.96
N LEU A 427 23.97 6.85 -3.65
CA LEU A 427 24.77 5.63 -3.60
C LEU A 427 26.18 5.82 -4.17
N THR A 428 26.32 6.57 -5.27
CA THR A 428 27.64 6.89 -5.83
C THR A 428 28.43 7.80 -4.91
N TRP A 429 27.80 8.85 -4.36
CA TRP A 429 28.43 9.73 -3.38
C TRP A 429 28.89 8.99 -2.12
N SER A 430 28.05 8.11 -1.57
CA SER A 430 28.38 7.29 -0.39
C SER A 430 29.56 6.34 -0.65
N ARG A 431 29.66 5.76 -1.85
CA ARG A 431 30.81 4.93 -2.26
C ARG A 431 32.09 5.75 -2.40
N LEU A 432 31.99 6.94 -2.99
CA LEU A 432 33.12 7.83 -3.21
C LEU A 432 33.69 8.40 -1.89
N THR A 433 32.83 8.63 -0.89
CA THR A 433 33.24 9.15 0.42
C THR A 433 33.74 8.08 1.40
N LYS A 434 33.87 6.80 0.99
CA LYS A 434 34.30 5.67 1.84
C LYS A 434 33.54 5.56 3.18
N ARG A 435 32.32 6.11 3.27
CA ARG A 435 31.42 5.77 4.37
C ARG A 435 30.95 4.36 4.09
N GLU A 436 31.56 3.38 4.76
CA GLU A 436 31.01 2.03 4.77
C GLU A 436 29.56 2.13 5.22
N VAL A 437 28.63 1.90 4.30
CA VAL A 437 27.22 1.72 4.65
C VAL A 437 27.16 0.40 5.41
N VAL A 438 27.45 0.46 6.70
CA VAL A 438 27.36 -0.67 7.61
C VAL A 438 25.87 -0.89 7.84
N PHE A 439 25.26 -1.72 7.00
CA PHE A 439 23.92 -2.24 7.24
C PHE A 439 23.97 -3.07 8.51
N SER A 440 23.44 -2.57 9.62
CA SER A 440 23.44 -3.31 10.89
C SER A 440 22.69 -4.63 10.72
N SER A 441 23.37 -5.74 11.03
CA SER A 441 22.88 -7.12 11.01
C SER A 441 21.75 -7.40 11.98
#